data_AF-A0A376FJQ8-F1
#
_entry.id   AF-A0A376FJQ8-F1
#
_cell.length_a   1.000
_cell.length_b   1.000
_cell.length_c   1.000
_cell.angle_alpha   90.00
_cell.angle_beta   90.00
_cell.angle_gamma   90.00
#
_symmetry.space_group_name_H-M   'P 1'
#
loop_
_entity.id
_entity.type
_entity.pdbx_description
1 polymer ?
#
loop_
_entity_poly.entity_id
_entity_poly.type
_entity_poly.pdbx_seq_one_letter_code
_entity_poly.pdbx_strand_id
1 'polypeptide(L)'
;MQQWVSQADADDCVLALEDVGNPHNLGAMMRSCAHFGVKGVLLQDAALLESGAAIRTAEGGAEHVQPITGDSVLDALEQFRKAAIPS
;
A
#
# COMPACT_ATOMS: atom_id res chain seq x y z
N MET A 1 -5.39 -5.17 6.54
CA MET A 1 -4.17 -5.38 7.36
C MET A 1 -3.86 -6.85 7.67
N GLN A 2 -4.62 -7.56 8.54
CA GLN A 2 -4.28 -8.94 8.97
C GLN A 2 -4.08 -9.93 7.82
N GLN A 3 -4.92 -9.85 6.78
CA GLN A 3 -4.79 -10.68 5.58
C GLN A 3 -3.43 -10.47 4.87
N TRP A 4 -2.99 -9.22 4.72
CA TRP A 4 -1.70 -8.92 4.11
C TRP A 4 -0.55 -9.51 4.94
N VAL A 5 -0.56 -9.28 6.25
CA VAL A 5 0.45 -9.83 7.18
C VAL A 5 0.55 -11.35 7.09
N SER A 6 -0.57 -12.06 6.93
CA SER A 6 -0.56 -13.52 6.83
C SER A 6 0.03 -14.08 5.54
N GLN A 7 0.20 -13.23 4.52
CA GLN A 7 0.67 -13.61 3.18
C GLN A 7 2.03 -12.99 2.84
N ALA A 8 2.50 -12.04 3.64
CA ALA A 8 3.72 -11.29 3.38
C ALA A 8 4.98 -12.10 3.71
N ASP A 9 6.00 -11.94 2.89
CA ASP A 9 7.34 -12.45 3.16
C ASP A 9 8.12 -11.50 4.09
N ALA A 10 9.19 -12.00 4.72
CA ALA A 10 9.95 -11.24 5.73
C ALA A 10 10.63 -9.98 5.17
N ASP A 11 10.89 -9.94 3.87
CA ASP A 11 11.53 -8.86 3.13
C ASP A 11 10.55 -7.98 2.33
N ASP A 12 9.24 -8.21 2.47
CA ASP A 12 8.24 -7.40 1.78
C ASP A 12 8.24 -5.94 2.27
N CYS A 13 8.26 -5.03 1.31
CA CYS A 13 8.21 -3.60 1.57
C CYS A 13 6.78 -3.06 1.43
N VAL A 14 6.36 -2.25 2.42
CA VAL A 14 5.09 -1.54 2.44
C VAL A 14 5.35 -0.03 2.46
N LEU A 15 4.64 0.71 1.61
CA LEU A 15 4.61 2.17 1.62
C LEU A 15 3.36 2.68 2.35
N ALA A 16 3.54 3.41 3.44
CA ALA A 16 2.43 4.08 4.12
C ALA A 16 2.21 5.48 3.55
N LEU A 17 0.97 5.78 3.17
CA LEU A 17 0.55 7.07 2.64
C LEU A 17 -0.52 7.69 3.54
N GLU A 18 -0.18 8.81 4.17
CA GLU A 18 -1.14 9.67 4.87
C GLU A 18 -1.47 10.89 4.03
N ASP A 19 -2.74 11.30 4.06
CA ASP A 19 -3.22 12.55 3.48
C ASP A 19 -2.95 12.73 1.97
N VAL A 20 -2.89 11.62 1.22
CA VAL A 20 -2.75 11.66 -0.25
C VAL A 20 -4.13 11.68 -0.90
N GLY A 21 -4.58 12.87 -1.29
CA GLY A 21 -5.89 13.06 -1.93
C GLY A 21 -5.89 13.11 -3.46
N ASN A 22 -4.73 13.23 -4.13
CA ASN A 22 -4.66 13.40 -5.59
C ASN A 22 -4.45 12.05 -6.31
N PRO A 23 -5.43 11.56 -7.10
CA PRO A 23 -5.32 10.32 -7.87
C PRO A 23 -4.12 10.23 -8.82
N HIS A 24 -3.66 11.34 -9.39
CA HIS A 24 -2.51 11.34 -10.29
C HIS A 24 -1.20 11.09 -9.54
N ASN A 25 -1.06 11.67 -8.36
CA ASN A 25 0.11 11.42 -7.50
C ASN A 25 0.11 9.96 -7.05
N LEU A 26 -1.05 9.42 -6.69
CA LEU A 26 -1.19 8.00 -6.33
C LEU A 26 -0.75 7.09 -7.48
N GLY A 27 -1.23 7.34 -8.71
CA GLY A 27 -0.80 6.55 -9.86
C GLY A 27 0.70 6.63 -10.12
N ALA A 28 1.30 7.81 -10.03
CA ALA A 28 2.76 7.98 -10.18
C ALA A 28 3.56 7.23 -9.09
N MET A 29 3.06 7.24 -7.85
CA MET A 29 3.64 6.47 -6.74
C MET A 29 3.48 4.96 -6.96
N MET A 30 2.31 4.49 -7.40
CA MET A 30 2.09 3.08 -7.73
C MET A 30 3.03 2.58 -8.82
N ARG A 31 3.24 3.39 -9.88
CA ARG A 31 4.23 3.08 -10.93
C ARG A 31 5.64 2.92 -10.34
N SER A 32 6.02 3.81 -9.44
CA SER A 32 7.32 3.76 -8.76
C SER A 32 7.41 2.54 -7.82
N CYS A 33 6.36 2.25 -7.05
CA CYS A 33 6.26 1.10 -6.15
C CYS A 33 6.48 -0.21 -6.90
N ALA A 34 5.78 -0.39 -8.03
CA ALA A 34 5.93 -1.57 -8.88
C ALA A 34 7.37 -1.74 -9.40
N HIS A 35 8.04 -0.63 -9.75
CA HIS A 35 9.43 -0.66 -10.20
C HIS A 35 10.42 -1.08 -9.11
N PHE A 36 10.21 -0.63 -7.87
CA PHE A 36 11.11 -0.89 -6.75
C PHE A 36 10.75 -2.12 -5.90
N GLY A 37 9.69 -2.85 -6.28
CA GLY A 37 9.30 -4.08 -5.59
C GLY A 37 8.50 -3.87 -4.30
N VAL A 38 7.94 -2.67 -4.08
CA VAL A 38 6.99 -2.42 -2.99
C VAL A 38 5.73 -3.24 -3.24
N LYS A 39 5.36 -4.12 -2.29
CA LYS A 39 4.25 -5.08 -2.46
C LYS A 39 2.93 -4.56 -1.92
N GLY A 40 2.97 -3.63 -0.98
CA GLY A 40 1.78 -3.07 -0.34
C GLY A 40 1.83 -1.56 -0.25
N VAL A 41 0.67 -0.92 -0.40
CA VAL A 41 0.48 0.50 -0.07
C VAL A 41 -0.59 0.60 1.01
N LEU A 42 -0.22 1.14 2.16
CA LEU A 42 -1.12 1.39 3.27
C LEU A 42 -1.79 2.76 3.10
N LEU A 43 -3.12 2.77 3.13
CA LEU A 43 -3.97 3.95 3.00
C LEU A 43 -5.29 3.79 3.74
N GLN A 44 -6.00 4.88 4.01
CA GLN A 44 -7.31 4.84 4.70
C GLN A 44 -8.44 4.35 3.79
N ASP A 45 -8.39 4.70 2.50
CA ASP A 45 -9.41 4.34 1.51
C ASP A 45 -8.79 3.73 0.25
N ALA A 46 -8.94 2.41 0.09
CA ALA A 46 -8.45 1.67 -1.07
C ALA A 46 -8.99 2.19 -2.42
N ALA A 47 -10.19 2.79 -2.42
CA ALA A 47 -10.82 3.30 -3.64
C ALA A 47 -9.98 4.41 -4.32
N LEU A 48 -9.09 5.06 -3.57
CA LEU A 48 -8.18 6.06 -4.11
C LEU A 48 -7.21 5.47 -5.16
N LEU A 49 -6.70 4.24 -4.93
CA LEU A 49 -5.83 3.53 -5.89
C LEU A 49 -6.62 2.97 -7.08
N GLU A 50 -7.87 2.62 -6.85
CA GLU A 50 -8.77 2.03 -7.86
C GLU A 50 -9.42 3.09 -8.76
N SER A 51 -9.22 4.37 -8.45
CA SER A 51 -9.74 5.46 -9.27
C SER A 51 -9.17 5.41 -10.69
N GLY A 52 -10.01 5.67 -11.70
CA GLY A 52 -9.58 5.60 -13.10
C GLY A 52 -8.41 6.53 -13.46
N ALA A 53 -8.24 7.64 -12.73
CA ALA A 53 -7.10 8.53 -12.89
C ALA A 53 -5.80 7.93 -12.32
N ALA A 54 -5.87 7.30 -11.15
CA ALA A 54 -4.73 6.59 -10.56
C ALA A 54 -4.31 5.40 -11.43
N ILE A 55 -5.26 4.54 -11.83
CA ILE A 55 -4.99 3.37 -12.69
C ILE A 55 -4.31 3.77 -14.00
N ARG A 56 -4.83 4.78 -14.71
CA ARG A 56 -4.23 5.22 -15.98
C ARG A 56 -2.83 5.80 -15.79
N THR A 57 -2.61 6.53 -14.69
CA THR A 57 -1.30 7.14 -14.39
C THR A 57 -0.29 6.09 -13.91
N ALA A 58 -0.76 4.99 -13.32
CA ALA A 58 0.09 3.89 -12.85
C ALA A 58 0.70 3.05 -13.98
N GLU A 59 0.17 3.14 -15.21
CA GLU A 59 0.73 2.48 -16.41
C GLU A 59 0.95 0.96 -16.23
N GLY A 60 0.02 0.27 -15.57
CA GLY A 60 0.14 -1.17 -15.26
C GLY A 60 0.81 -1.46 -13.91
N GLY A 61 1.31 -0.44 -13.21
CA GLY A 61 1.88 -0.59 -11.86
C GLY A 61 0.84 -0.87 -10.78
N ALA A 62 -0.44 -0.61 -11.05
CA ALA A 62 -1.54 -0.84 -10.09
C ALA A 62 -1.75 -2.33 -9.78
N GLU A 63 -1.50 -3.16 -10.78
CA GLU A 63 -1.68 -4.61 -10.75
C GLU A 63 -0.63 -5.32 -9.89
N HIS A 64 0.47 -4.63 -9.56
CA HIS A 64 1.60 -5.17 -8.80
C HIS A 64 1.63 -4.75 -7.34
N VAL A 65 0.72 -3.86 -6.92
CA VAL A 65 0.74 -3.25 -5.59
C VAL A 65 -0.60 -3.50 -4.91
N GLN A 66 -0.58 -4.14 -3.73
CA GLN A 66 -1.81 -4.41 -3.00
C GLN A 66 -2.21 -3.23 -2.10
N PRO A 67 -3.47 -2.77 -2.13
CA PRO A 67 -3.97 -1.86 -1.12
C PRO A 67 -4.05 -2.55 0.24
N ILE A 68 -3.52 -1.89 1.26
CA ILE A 68 -3.67 -2.26 2.66
C ILE A 68 -4.49 -1.16 3.32
N THR A 69 -5.64 -1.49 3.89
CA THR A 69 -6.44 -0.54 4.64
C THR A 69 -6.20 -0.66 6.15
N GLY A 70 -6.21 0.49 6.81
CA GLY A 70 -6.14 0.63 8.27
C GLY A 70 -6.75 1.97 8.70
N ASP A 71 -7.20 2.04 9.96
CA ASP A 71 -7.92 3.21 10.49
C ASP A 71 -7.00 4.43 10.66
N SER A 72 -5.73 4.20 10.99
CA SER A 72 -4.67 5.20 11.00
C SER A 72 -3.33 4.56 10.66
N VAL A 73 -2.35 5.34 10.21
CA VAL A 73 -1.00 4.81 9.98
C VAL A 73 -0.33 4.40 11.29
N LEU A 74 -0.61 5.08 12.40
CA LEU A 74 -0.10 4.70 13.71
C LEU A 74 -0.58 3.30 14.11
N ASP A 75 -1.88 3.02 13.99
CA ASP A 75 -2.45 1.71 14.34
C ASP A 75 -1.93 0.60 13.42
N ALA A 76 -1.74 0.91 12.14
CA ALA A 76 -1.18 -0.03 11.18
C ALA A 76 0.31 -0.34 11.47
N LEU A 77 1.11 0.67 11.82
CA LEU A 77 2.50 0.48 12.24
C LEU A 77 2.61 -0.38 13.50
N GLU A 78 1.71 -0.19 14.47
CA GLU A 78 1.65 -1.06 15.65
C GLU A 78 1.31 -2.50 15.27
N GLN A 79 0.38 -2.71 14.35
CA GLN A 79 0.04 -4.05 13.85
C GLN A 79 1.20 -4.71 13.11
N PHE A 80 1.94 -3.98 12.27
CA PHE A 80 3.17 -4.47 11.65
C PHE A 80 4.22 -4.85 12.69
N ARG A 81 4.42 -4.02 13.72
CA ARG A 81 5.38 -4.31 14.79
C ARG A 81 5.02 -5.57 15.57
N LYS A 82 3.74 -5.76 15.89
CA LYS A 82 3.25 -6.97 16.58
C LYS A 82 3.45 -8.22 15.73
N ALA A 83 3.30 -8.11 14.41
CA ALA A 83 3.54 -9.22 13.49
C ALA A 83 5.03 -9.55 13.30
N ALA A 84 5.90 -8.54 13.35
CA ALA A 84 7.35 -8.71 13.18
C ALA A 84 8.06 -9.33 14.39
N ILE A 85 7.40 -9.39 15.55
CA ILE A 85 7.92 -10.06 16.75
C ILE A 85 7.23 -11.42 16.85
N PRO A 86 7.89 -12.54 16.52
CA PRO A 86 7.29 -13.86 16.70
C PRO A 86 7.00 -14.09 18.19
N SER A 87 5.76 -14.48 18.50
CA SER A 87 5.33 -14.93 19.83
C SER A 87 5.94 -16.28 20.19
#